data_AF-A3TYA2-F1
#
_entry.id   AF-A3TYA2-F1
#
_cell.length_a   1.000
_cell.length_b   1.000
_cell.length_c   1.000
_cell.angle_alpha   90.00
_cell.angle_beta   90.00
_cell.angle_gamma   90.00
#
_symmetry.space_group_name_H-M   'P 1'
#
loop_
_entity.id
_entity.type
_entity.pdbx_description
1 polymer ?
#
loop_
_entity_poly.entity_id
_entity_poly.type
_entity_poly.pdbx_seq_one_letter_code
_entity_poly.pdbx_strand_id
1 'polypeptide(L)'
;MRTVFAIIMLLATLPAAAEERIALVIGNAQYAQVASLDNASNDAGLIAGRLRALDFDVTLLTDATEVDMKRAVAQFGRDLRAGGEDAVGLFYYAGHGVQSFGANYLVPVDASLTVAADLDLVGVEASTVLRQMASARNRTNIVILDACRNNPFDDIPDMDDNGLAEMKAPTGTFLSYATAPGAVALDGVSDNSPFTRALAETILEQDKPIEQVFKDVRVKVIAETGGAQTPWDTSSLTRDFVFLAGERLTPEEAAEERLWVSVQQTRDPIQYMLFLRSYPDGRYHEQARLALNAALADELDAGQEAPEPTSQAAPAPQPDVATPAGSEAEMMEIARASGAIADYQAYLDAYPEGVFAELVKIEIAAIRERQAKDPERPAEPRQQAAAPAPAPVPVDYDVFFDRPLEHGAAEIVGKTIMEVATSSPVFPPIEGLPEELWKEQSCSNCHQWTRADLCEQAKFYNREVAARSLQKEHPFGGSFKRNLKIWADGGCR
;
A
#
# COMPACT_ATOMS: atom_id res chain seq x y z
N MET A 1 39.54 27.21 38.35
CA MET A 1 39.69 26.07 37.42
C MET A 1 38.46 25.18 37.56
N ARG A 2 37.58 25.19 36.56
CA ARG A 2 36.48 24.22 36.40
C ARG A 2 36.32 23.97 34.90
N THR A 3 36.97 22.92 34.41
CA THR A 3 36.85 22.42 33.04
C THR A 3 35.67 21.46 32.99
N VAL A 4 34.68 21.76 32.15
CA VAL A 4 33.57 20.86 31.81
C VAL A 4 33.99 20.09 30.56
N PHE A 5 34.00 18.77 30.65
CA PHE A 5 34.28 17.85 29.55
C PHE A 5 32.95 17.49 28.89
N ALA A 6 32.76 17.90 27.62
CA ALA A 6 31.63 17.48 26.81
C ALA A 6 31.97 16.14 26.14
N ILE A 7 31.24 15.08 26.51
CA ILE A 7 31.30 13.77 25.85
C ILE A 7 30.33 13.81 24.67
N ILE A 8 30.88 13.81 23.45
CA ILE A 8 30.13 13.64 22.22
C ILE A 8 30.02 12.14 22.00
N MET A 9 28.84 11.55 22.26
CA MET A 9 28.52 10.18 21.85
C MET A 9 28.32 10.17 20.33
N LEU A 10 29.28 9.58 19.61
CA LEU A 10 29.13 9.26 18.20
C LEU A 10 28.30 7.98 18.10
N LEU A 11 27.02 8.09 17.76
CA LEU A 11 26.22 6.93 17.33
C LEU A 11 26.78 6.46 15.98
N ALA A 12 27.58 5.39 16.00
CA ALA A 12 27.92 4.66 14.80
C ALA A 12 26.69 3.86 14.36
N THR A 13 26.01 4.32 13.32
CA THR A 13 25.03 3.52 12.59
C THR A 13 25.79 2.40 11.89
N LEU A 14 25.85 1.21 12.49
CA LEU A 14 26.30 0.01 11.78
C LEU A 14 25.31 -0.22 10.63
N PRO A 15 25.78 -0.42 9.38
CA PRO A 15 24.90 -0.85 8.31
C PRO A 15 24.28 -2.17 8.76
N ALA A 16 22.94 -2.26 8.72
CA ALA A 16 22.28 -3.55 8.75
C ALA A 16 22.82 -4.33 7.54
N ALA A 17 23.63 -5.36 7.79
CA ALA A 17 24.11 -6.22 6.71
C ALA A 17 22.87 -6.82 6.05
N ALA A 18 22.66 -6.49 4.77
CA ALA A 18 21.60 -7.10 3.98
C ALA A 18 21.80 -8.63 4.01
N GLU A 19 20.70 -9.37 4.18
CA GLU A 19 20.70 -10.83 4.12
C GLU A 19 21.26 -11.27 2.76
N GLU A 20 22.45 -11.87 2.75
CA GLU A 20 23.09 -12.31 1.50
C GLU A 20 22.38 -13.56 0.98
N ARG A 21 21.78 -13.47 -0.20
CA ARG A 21 20.95 -14.52 -0.80
C ARG A 21 21.71 -15.14 -1.96
N ILE A 22 22.07 -16.41 -1.86
CA ILE A 22 22.89 -17.11 -2.85
C ILE A 22 22.11 -18.31 -3.37
N ALA A 23 22.02 -18.46 -4.68
CA ALA A 23 21.31 -19.56 -5.31
C ALA A 23 22.15 -20.30 -6.36
N LEU A 24 22.03 -21.63 -6.36
CA LEU A 24 22.49 -22.51 -7.43
C LEU A 24 21.27 -23.17 -8.07
N VAL A 25 21.07 -22.90 -9.36
CA VAL A 25 19.93 -23.37 -10.16
C VAL A 25 20.47 -24.22 -11.30
N ILE A 26 20.02 -25.47 -11.41
CA ILE A 26 20.47 -26.41 -12.46
C ILE A 26 19.25 -26.97 -13.19
N GLY A 27 19.27 -26.92 -14.51
CA GLY A 27 18.26 -27.53 -15.38
C GLY A 27 18.88 -28.45 -16.42
N ASN A 28 18.64 -29.76 -16.34
CA ASN A 28 19.18 -30.74 -17.29
C ASN A 28 18.06 -31.32 -18.15
N ALA A 29 18.11 -31.06 -19.45
CA ALA A 29 17.09 -31.42 -20.43
C ALA A 29 17.62 -32.32 -21.55
N GLN A 30 18.80 -32.00 -22.10
CA GLN A 30 19.36 -32.64 -23.29
C GLN A 30 20.35 -33.75 -22.93
N TYR A 31 19.82 -34.92 -22.54
CA TYR A 31 20.64 -36.06 -22.16
C TYR A 31 21.17 -36.82 -23.38
N ALA A 32 22.43 -37.26 -23.30
CA ALA A 32 23.09 -37.95 -24.40
C ALA A 32 22.63 -39.41 -24.58
N GLN A 33 22.33 -40.10 -23.48
CA GLN A 33 22.06 -41.56 -23.47
C GLN A 33 20.67 -41.92 -22.94
N VAL A 34 19.93 -40.96 -22.38
CA VAL A 34 18.60 -41.18 -21.83
C VAL A 34 17.57 -40.24 -22.43
N ALA A 35 16.29 -40.50 -22.16
CA ALA A 35 15.20 -39.66 -22.64
C ALA A 35 15.42 -38.19 -22.27
N SER A 36 15.29 -37.30 -23.26
CA SER A 36 15.33 -35.87 -23.03
C SER A 36 14.06 -35.38 -22.32
N LEU A 37 14.16 -34.24 -21.63
CA LEU A 37 13.03 -33.55 -21.01
C LEU A 37 12.78 -32.25 -21.75
N ASP A 38 11.52 -31.90 -21.99
CA ASP A 38 11.19 -30.72 -22.79
C ASP A 38 11.37 -29.43 -21.97
N ASN A 39 11.00 -29.48 -20.68
CA ASN A 39 10.85 -28.27 -19.87
C ASN A 39 11.98 -27.98 -18.87
N ALA A 40 12.86 -28.93 -18.55
CA ALA A 40 13.81 -28.77 -17.44
C ALA A 40 14.74 -27.54 -17.55
N SER A 41 15.23 -27.22 -18.75
CA SER A 41 16.05 -26.02 -18.98
C SER A 41 15.22 -24.73 -18.91
N ASN A 42 13.98 -24.75 -19.38
CA ASN A 42 13.05 -23.61 -19.26
C ASN A 42 12.66 -23.36 -17.80
N ASP A 43 12.44 -24.43 -17.04
CA ASP A 43 12.09 -24.42 -15.62
C ASP A 43 13.19 -23.73 -14.81
N ALA A 44 14.45 -24.16 -15.01
CA ALA A 44 15.61 -23.53 -14.39
C ALA A 44 15.78 -22.07 -14.80
N GLY A 45 15.56 -21.73 -16.07
CA GLY A 45 15.60 -20.35 -16.56
C GLY A 45 14.57 -19.45 -15.88
N LEU A 46 13.32 -19.92 -15.76
CA LEU A 46 12.22 -19.20 -15.11
C LEU A 46 12.54 -18.94 -13.62
N ILE A 47 12.92 -19.98 -12.88
CA ILE A 47 13.25 -19.87 -11.46
C ILE A 47 14.45 -18.95 -11.24
N ALA A 48 15.51 -19.07 -12.04
CA ALA A 48 16.65 -18.17 -11.96
C ALA A 48 16.26 -16.70 -12.20
N GLY A 49 15.37 -16.43 -13.17
CA GLY A 49 14.84 -15.09 -13.41
C GLY A 49 14.08 -14.53 -12.21
N ARG A 50 13.22 -15.35 -11.58
CA ARG A 50 12.44 -14.95 -10.39
C ARG A 50 13.33 -14.72 -9.18
N LEU A 51 14.29 -15.61 -8.92
CA LEU A 51 15.20 -15.48 -7.79
C LEU A 51 16.09 -14.23 -7.90
N ARG A 52 16.57 -13.88 -9.12
CA ARG A 52 17.29 -12.61 -9.33
C ARG A 52 16.42 -11.39 -9.03
N ALA A 53 15.13 -11.44 -9.36
CA ALA A 53 14.18 -10.37 -9.02
C ALA A 53 13.87 -10.30 -7.51
N LEU A 54 14.25 -11.32 -6.75
CA LEU A 54 14.14 -11.44 -5.29
C LEU A 54 15.50 -11.26 -4.58
N ASP A 55 16.44 -10.60 -5.26
CA ASP A 55 17.79 -10.24 -4.80
C ASP A 55 18.71 -11.44 -4.47
N PHE A 56 18.47 -12.61 -5.06
CA PHE A 56 19.45 -13.69 -5.03
C PHE A 56 20.59 -13.46 -6.03
N ASP A 57 21.82 -13.71 -5.62
CA ASP A 57 22.94 -13.98 -6.52
C ASP A 57 22.80 -15.40 -7.08
N VAL A 58 22.44 -15.51 -8.36
CA VAL A 58 22.06 -16.78 -8.99
C VAL A 58 23.12 -17.28 -9.96
N THR A 59 23.72 -18.42 -9.62
CA THR A 59 24.47 -19.26 -10.55
C THR A 59 23.51 -20.23 -11.26
N LEU A 60 23.29 -20.02 -12.56
CA LEU A 60 22.44 -20.88 -13.40
C LEU A 60 23.30 -21.78 -14.30
N LEU A 61 23.04 -23.07 -14.28
CA LEU A 61 23.57 -24.04 -15.23
C LEU A 61 22.43 -24.73 -15.98
N THR A 62 22.59 -24.92 -17.28
CA THR A 62 21.69 -25.73 -18.11
C THR A 62 22.49 -26.80 -18.83
N ASP A 63 21.92 -28.00 -18.93
CA ASP A 63 22.53 -29.16 -19.58
C ASP A 63 23.96 -29.44 -19.07
N ALA A 64 24.10 -29.50 -17.74
CA ALA A 64 25.38 -29.60 -17.06
C ALA A 64 25.91 -31.04 -17.01
N THR A 65 27.22 -31.17 -17.27
CA THR A 65 27.94 -32.43 -17.08
C THR A 65 28.14 -32.74 -15.60
N GLU A 66 28.51 -33.98 -15.28
CA GLU A 66 28.80 -34.40 -13.90
C GLU A 66 29.88 -33.51 -13.26
N VAL A 67 30.91 -33.19 -14.05
CA VAL A 67 32.03 -32.34 -13.62
C VAL A 67 31.57 -30.91 -13.36
N ASP A 68 30.72 -30.36 -14.22
CA ASP A 68 30.20 -29.00 -14.06
C ASP A 68 29.32 -28.90 -12.82
N MET A 69 28.43 -29.88 -12.60
CA MET A 69 27.59 -29.96 -11.41
C MET A 69 28.43 -30.04 -10.13
N LYS A 70 29.41 -30.95 -10.08
CA LYS A 70 30.30 -31.10 -8.91
C LYS A 70 31.09 -29.82 -8.62
N ARG A 71 31.59 -29.13 -9.65
CA ARG A 71 32.28 -27.84 -9.50
C ARG A 71 31.34 -26.75 -9.00
N ALA A 72 30.14 -26.65 -9.55
CA ALA A 72 29.15 -25.65 -9.16
C ALA A 72 28.69 -25.86 -7.72
N VAL A 73 28.40 -27.09 -7.30
CA VAL A 73 28.04 -27.42 -5.91
C VAL A 73 29.17 -27.08 -4.94
N ALA A 74 30.42 -27.37 -5.31
CA ALA A 74 31.58 -27.00 -4.49
C ALA A 74 31.78 -25.48 -4.40
N GLN A 75 31.52 -24.74 -5.48
CA GLN A 75 31.59 -23.28 -5.49
C GLN A 75 30.47 -22.66 -4.67
N PHE A 76 29.23 -23.10 -4.86
CA PHE A 76 28.07 -22.71 -4.07
C PHE A 76 28.31 -22.86 -2.56
N GLY A 77 28.88 -23.99 -2.12
CA GLY A 77 29.27 -24.17 -0.72
C GLY A 77 30.36 -23.21 -0.23
N ARG A 78 31.30 -22.80 -1.11
CA ARG A 78 32.31 -21.78 -0.78
C ARG A 78 31.68 -20.40 -0.62
N ASP A 79 30.77 -20.03 -1.51
CA ASP A 79 30.11 -18.73 -1.49
C ASP A 79 29.20 -18.62 -0.25
N LEU A 80 28.44 -19.66 0.08
CA LEU A 80 27.67 -19.71 1.33
C LEU A 80 28.53 -19.56 2.58
N ARG A 81 29.71 -20.20 2.62
CA ARG A 81 30.66 -20.03 3.74
C ARG A 81 31.20 -18.60 3.82
N ALA A 82 31.35 -17.92 2.69
CA ALA A 82 31.83 -16.55 2.63
C ALA A 82 30.76 -15.55 3.10
N GLY A 83 29.47 -15.80 2.79
CA GLY A 83 28.36 -14.94 3.20
C GLY A 83 28.00 -14.98 4.69
N GLY A 84 28.53 -15.95 5.44
CA GLY A 84 28.41 -16.01 6.90
C GLY A 84 27.11 -16.63 7.42
N GLU A 85 26.86 -16.50 8.73
CA GLU A 85 25.78 -17.23 9.42
C GLU A 85 24.37 -16.78 9.00
N ASP A 86 24.21 -15.54 8.54
CA ASP A 86 22.91 -14.97 8.14
C ASP A 86 22.65 -15.10 6.63
N ALA A 87 23.53 -15.74 5.86
CA ALA A 87 23.30 -15.99 4.45
C ALA A 87 22.16 -17.01 4.21
N VAL A 88 21.43 -16.82 3.11
CA VAL A 88 20.42 -17.77 2.63
C VAL A 88 20.97 -18.54 1.46
N GLY A 89 20.97 -19.86 1.56
CA GLY A 89 21.32 -20.74 0.45
C GLY A 89 20.09 -21.36 -0.19
N LEU A 90 19.94 -21.22 -1.49
CA LEU A 90 18.89 -21.90 -2.26
C LEU A 90 19.49 -22.79 -3.35
N PHE A 91 19.17 -24.08 -3.33
CA PHE A 91 19.47 -25.00 -4.41
C PHE A 91 18.18 -25.40 -5.12
N TYR A 92 18.16 -25.26 -6.44
CA TYR A 92 17.07 -25.73 -7.29
C TYR A 92 17.62 -26.65 -8.37
N TYR A 93 16.97 -27.80 -8.56
CA TYR A 93 17.29 -28.73 -9.64
C TYR A 93 16.02 -29.15 -10.39
N ALA A 94 16.05 -29.02 -11.71
CA ALA A 94 15.08 -29.60 -12.64
C ALA A 94 15.77 -30.61 -13.57
N GLY A 95 15.24 -31.82 -13.65
CA GLY A 95 15.83 -32.86 -14.51
C GLY A 95 15.49 -34.28 -14.06
N HIS A 96 16.19 -35.26 -14.61
CA HIS A 96 16.11 -36.64 -14.14
C HIS A 96 16.73 -36.77 -12.76
N GLY A 97 16.02 -37.46 -11.87
CA GLY A 97 16.49 -37.83 -10.55
C GLY A 97 16.10 -39.27 -10.30
N VAL A 98 17.05 -40.06 -9.83
CA VAL A 98 16.87 -41.49 -9.60
C VAL A 98 17.30 -41.87 -8.19
N GLN A 99 16.74 -42.95 -7.68
CA GLN A 99 17.08 -43.50 -6.39
C GLN A 99 17.84 -44.82 -6.57
N SER A 100 18.85 -45.05 -5.74
CA SER A 100 19.44 -46.37 -5.56
C SER A 100 19.86 -46.58 -4.10
N PHE A 101 19.49 -47.73 -3.52
CA PHE A 101 19.77 -48.09 -2.13
C PHE A 101 19.38 -47.00 -1.10
N GLY A 102 18.29 -46.27 -1.36
CA GLY A 102 17.78 -45.20 -0.50
C GLY A 102 18.55 -43.86 -0.60
N ALA A 103 19.50 -43.74 -1.53
CA ALA A 103 20.17 -42.50 -1.87
C ALA A 103 19.60 -41.90 -3.17
N ASN A 104 19.48 -40.58 -3.20
CA ASN A 104 19.00 -39.82 -4.34
C ASN A 104 20.15 -39.28 -5.18
N TYR A 105 20.06 -39.44 -6.49
CA TYR A 105 21.04 -38.96 -7.45
C TYR A 105 20.38 -38.02 -8.45
N LEU A 106 21.01 -36.86 -8.65
CA LEU A 106 20.73 -35.94 -9.73
C LEU A 106 21.52 -36.43 -10.95
N VAL A 107 20.86 -36.57 -12.10
CA VAL A 107 21.45 -37.17 -13.30
C VAL A 107 22.06 -36.08 -14.20
N PRO A 108 23.38 -36.11 -14.45
CA PRO A 108 24.01 -35.23 -15.45
C PRO A 108 23.63 -35.56 -16.89
N VAL A 109 23.78 -34.60 -17.82
CA VAL A 109 23.44 -34.84 -19.24
C VAL A 109 24.36 -35.82 -19.95
N ASP A 110 25.59 -35.98 -19.44
CA ASP A 110 26.59 -36.92 -19.94
C ASP A 110 26.58 -38.27 -19.21
N ALA A 111 25.63 -38.49 -18.30
CA ALA A 111 25.50 -39.74 -17.58
C ALA A 111 25.21 -40.90 -18.54
N SER A 112 25.99 -41.97 -18.39
CA SER A 112 25.81 -43.24 -19.08
C SER A 112 25.89 -44.36 -18.07
N LEU A 113 24.77 -45.06 -17.89
CA LEU A 113 24.66 -46.14 -16.91
C LEU A 113 24.44 -47.45 -17.66
N THR A 114 25.25 -48.46 -17.37
CA THR A 114 25.09 -49.82 -17.93
C THR A 114 24.65 -50.82 -16.87
N VAL A 115 25.09 -50.64 -15.62
CA VAL A 115 24.70 -51.45 -14.46
C VAL A 115 24.39 -50.54 -13.28
N ALA A 116 23.48 -50.97 -12.41
CA ALA A 116 23.02 -50.14 -11.30
C ALA A 116 24.14 -49.69 -10.35
N ALA A 117 25.16 -50.54 -10.18
CA ALA A 117 26.29 -50.30 -9.30
C ALA A 117 27.18 -49.11 -9.71
N ASP A 118 27.09 -48.64 -10.96
CA ASP A 118 27.91 -47.54 -11.46
C ASP A 118 27.27 -46.15 -11.21
N LEU A 119 26.06 -46.11 -10.63
CA LEU A 119 25.31 -44.85 -10.47
C LEU A 119 26.05 -43.83 -9.59
N ASP A 120 26.77 -44.27 -8.58
CA ASP A 120 27.55 -43.39 -7.70
C ASP A 120 28.78 -42.78 -8.40
N LEU A 121 29.23 -43.41 -9.50
CA LEU A 121 30.34 -42.93 -10.32
C LEU A 121 29.91 -41.87 -11.34
N VAL A 122 28.70 -42.00 -11.90
CA VAL A 122 28.22 -41.15 -13.00
C VAL A 122 27.14 -40.14 -12.58
N GLY A 123 26.51 -40.34 -11.42
CA GLY A 123 25.50 -39.46 -10.85
C GLY A 123 26.07 -38.48 -9.82
N VAL A 124 25.31 -37.44 -9.51
CA VAL A 124 25.62 -36.52 -8.40
C VAL A 124 24.65 -36.77 -7.26
N GLU A 125 25.14 -37.36 -6.17
CA GLU A 125 24.31 -37.62 -4.98
C GLU A 125 23.74 -36.30 -4.42
N ALA A 126 22.42 -36.19 -4.30
CA ALA A 126 21.74 -34.98 -3.82
C ALA A 126 22.15 -34.60 -2.38
N SER A 127 22.53 -35.60 -1.57
CA SER A 127 23.05 -35.37 -0.22
C SER A 127 24.39 -34.62 -0.22
N THR A 128 25.15 -34.62 -1.34
CA THR A 128 26.36 -33.80 -1.49
C THR A 128 26.03 -32.31 -1.41
N VAL A 129 24.90 -31.88 -1.98
CA VAL A 129 24.41 -30.50 -1.88
C VAL A 129 24.10 -30.17 -0.42
N LEU A 130 23.32 -31.03 0.25
CA LEU A 130 22.98 -30.87 1.66
C LEU A 130 24.22 -30.79 2.56
N ARG A 131 25.24 -31.60 2.29
CA ARG A 131 26.53 -31.54 3.01
C ARG A 131 27.26 -30.22 2.80
N GLN A 132 27.28 -29.69 1.56
CA GLN A 132 27.90 -28.39 1.29
C GLN A 132 27.16 -27.26 2.02
N MET A 133 25.82 -27.24 1.95
CA MET A 133 24.99 -26.26 2.66
C MET A 133 25.16 -26.35 4.17
N ALA A 134 25.12 -27.55 4.76
CA ALA A 134 25.35 -27.73 6.19
C ALA A 134 26.74 -27.29 6.66
N SER A 135 27.76 -27.50 5.82
CA SER A 135 29.13 -27.04 6.13
C SER A 135 29.25 -25.52 6.18
N ALA A 136 28.34 -24.78 5.55
CA ALA A 136 28.32 -23.32 5.56
C ALA A 136 27.87 -22.73 6.89
N ARG A 137 27.14 -23.51 7.71
CA ARG A 137 26.62 -23.07 9.02
C ARG A 137 25.77 -21.81 8.97
N ASN A 138 25.23 -21.50 7.79
CA ASN A 138 24.23 -20.48 7.62
C ASN A 138 22.87 -20.99 8.15
N ARG A 139 22.01 -20.05 8.57
CA ARG A 139 20.80 -20.38 9.33
C ARG A 139 19.63 -20.86 8.45
N THR A 140 19.66 -20.55 7.16
CA THR A 140 18.54 -20.81 6.23
C THR A 140 19.05 -21.45 4.96
N ASN A 141 18.70 -22.71 4.76
CA ASN A 141 18.97 -23.49 3.55
C ASN A 141 17.66 -23.95 2.93
N ILE A 142 17.51 -23.81 1.62
CA ILE A 142 16.32 -24.17 0.86
C ILE A 142 16.77 -25.08 -0.28
N VAL A 143 16.19 -26.27 -0.37
CA VAL A 143 16.49 -27.26 -1.42
C VAL A 143 15.20 -27.63 -2.10
N ILE A 144 15.15 -27.45 -3.42
CA ILE A 144 13.97 -27.68 -4.24
C ILE A 144 14.32 -28.63 -5.37
N LEU A 145 13.67 -29.79 -5.40
CA LEU A 145 13.91 -30.83 -6.39
C LEU A 145 12.68 -31.00 -7.28
N ASP A 146 12.71 -30.41 -8.47
CA ASP A 146 11.78 -30.68 -9.57
C ASP A 146 12.32 -31.82 -10.45
N ALA A 147 12.51 -32.96 -9.79
CA ALA A 147 12.94 -34.21 -10.38
C ALA A 147 11.88 -35.29 -10.16
N CYS A 148 12.18 -36.56 -10.49
CA CYS A 148 11.26 -37.70 -10.46
C CYS A 148 10.34 -37.86 -11.67
N ARG A 149 10.70 -37.41 -12.89
CA ARG A 149 9.74 -37.39 -14.02
C ARG A 149 9.46 -38.75 -14.66
N ASN A 150 10.48 -39.58 -14.80
CA ASN A 150 10.46 -41.01 -15.11
C ASN A 150 11.86 -41.52 -14.78
N ASN A 151 12.02 -42.76 -14.31
CA ASN A 151 13.36 -43.32 -14.17
C ASN A 151 13.88 -43.67 -15.58
N PRO A 152 14.91 -42.98 -16.11
CA PRO A 152 15.40 -43.26 -17.45
C PRO A 152 16.22 -44.56 -17.57
N PHE A 153 16.45 -45.25 -16.45
CA PHE A 153 17.27 -46.46 -16.35
C PHE A 153 16.45 -47.67 -15.87
N ASP A 154 15.12 -47.63 -16.03
CA ASP A 154 14.20 -48.68 -15.59
C ASP A 154 14.43 -50.05 -16.26
N ASP A 155 15.00 -50.06 -17.47
CA ASP A 155 15.44 -51.28 -18.16
C ASP A 155 16.70 -51.94 -17.53
N ILE A 156 17.40 -51.26 -16.63
CA ILE A 156 18.60 -51.80 -15.95
C ILE A 156 18.16 -52.61 -14.71
N PRO A 157 18.63 -53.86 -14.54
CA PRO A 157 18.36 -54.63 -13.32
C PRO A 157 18.76 -53.86 -12.05
N ASP A 158 17.91 -53.93 -11.02
CA ASP A 158 18.06 -53.24 -9.73
C ASP A 158 17.91 -51.70 -9.80
N MET A 159 17.26 -51.17 -10.84
CA MET A 159 16.88 -49.74 -11.01
C MET A 159 15.38 -49.55 -11.26
N ASP A 160 14.51 -50.41 -10.73
CA ASP A 160 13.05 -50.37 -10.94
C ASP A 160 12.31 -49.40 -9.98
N ASP A 161 13.03 -48.80 -9.03
CA ASP A 161 12.49 -47.78 -8.13
C ASP A 161 12.09 -46.51 -8.92
N ASN A 162 10.87 -46.03 -8.68
CA ASN A 162 10.37 -44.77 -9.22
C ASN A 162 10.42 -43.66 -8.15
N GLY A 163 10.60 -42.43 -8.62
CA GLY A 163 10.67 -41.26 -7.75
C GLY A 163 11.95 -41.16 -6.93
N LEU A 164 11.94 -40.27 -5.95
CA LEU A 164 13.06 -40.03 -5.03
C LEU A 164 12.72 -40.55 -3.63
N ALA A 165 13.76 -40.96 -2.93
CA ALA A 165 13.72 -41.32 -1.52
C ALA A 165 13.51 -40.06 -0.65
N GLU A 166 12.90 -40.26 0.51
CA GLU A 166 12.87 -39.23 1.53
C GLU A 166 14.29 -38.99 2.08
N MET A 167 14.76 -37.74 2.04
CA MET A 167 16.07 -37.35 2.56
C MET A 167 15.92 -36.68 3.92
N LYS A 168 16.85 -36.98 4.83
CA LYS A 168 16.96 -36.28 6.12
C LYS A 168 17.83 -35.04 5.95
N ALA A 169 17.18 -33.88 5.92
CA ALA A 169 17.87 -32.61 5.83
C ALA A 169 18.43 -32.17 7.21
N PRO A 170 19.61 -31.52 7.26
CA PRO A 170 20.16 -30.92 8.48
C PRO A 170 19.27 -29.79 9.02
N THR A 171 19.32 -29.53 10.33
CA THR A 171 18.60 -28.40 10.96
C THR A 171 18.89 -27.07 10.26
N GLY A 172 17.87 -26.23 10.11
CA GLY A 172 17.98 -24.99 9.33
C GLY A 172 17.77 -25.21 7.83
N THR A 173 17.16 -26.33 7.43
CA THR A 173 16.88 -26.64 6.02
C THR A 173 15.39 -26.84 5.76
N PHE A 174 14.90 -26.20 4.70
CA PHE A 174 13.63 -26.48 4.03
C PHE A 174 13.91 -27.31 2.78
N LEU A 175 13.29 -28.49 2.67
CA LEU A 175 13.46 -29.40 1.55
C LEU A 175 12.11 -29.65 0.89
N SER A 176 12.00 -29.38 -0.41
CA SER A 176 10.80 -29.59 -1.20
C SER A 176 11.07 -30.46 -2.43
N TYR A 177 10.08 -31.30 -2.73
CA TYR A 177 10.00 -32.19 -3.88
C TYR A 177 8.79 -31.81 -4.71
N ALA A 178 8.94 -31.82 -6.04
CA ALA A 178 7.82 -31.55 -6.95
C ALA A 178 6.68 -32.58 -6.84
N THR A 179 6.95 -33.77 -6.30
CA THR A 179 5.97 -34.83 -6.07
C THR A 179 6.30 -35.56 -4.76
N ALA A 180 5.39 -36.42 -4.28
CA ALA A 180 5.60 -37.19 -3.06
C ALA A 180 6.76 -38.19 -3.23
N PRO A 181 7.51 -38.52 -2.16
CA PRO A 181 8.53 -39.56 -2.22
C PRO A 181 7.98 -40.88 -2.79
N GLY A 182 8.74 -41.50 -3.69
CA GLY A 182 8.31 -42.69 -4.44
C GLY A 182 7.26 -42.45 -5.55
N ALA A 183 6.79 -41.21 -5.74
CA ALA A 183 5.90 -40.83 -6.84
C ALA A 183 6.66 -40.11 -7.96
N VAL A 184 5.98 -39.91 -9.08
CA VAL A 184 6.52 -39.28 -10.29
C VAL A 184 5.99 -37.85 -10.43
N ALA A 185 6.83 -36.95 -10.96
CA ALA A 185 6.48 -35.55 -11.26
C ALA A 185 6.18 -35.42 -12.76
N LEU A 186 5.25 -34.54 -13.15
CA LEU A 186 4.92 -34.34 -14.56
C LEU A 186 5.84 -33.29 -15.18
N ASP A 187 6.33 -33.57 -16.39
CA ASP A 187 7.07 -32.58 -17.19
C ASP A 187 6.20 -31.40 -17.59
N GLY A 188 4.89 -31.63 -17.77
CA GLY A 188 3.93 -30.68 -18.29
C GLY A 188 3.76 -30.78 -19.81
N VAL A 189 2.79 -30.04 -20.35
CA VAL A 189 2.53 -29.95 -21.81
C VAL A 189 2.73 -28.53 -22.36
N SER A 190 3.02 -27.58 -21.47
CA SER A 190 3.36 -26.18 -21.77
C SER A 190 4.87 -25.96 -21.64
N ASP A 191 5.33 -24.73 -21.82
CA ASP A 191 6.76 -24.33 -21.73
C ASP A 191 7.46 -24.62 -20.39
N ASN A 192 6.70 -24.83 -19.30
CA ASN A 192 7.20 -25.15 -17.96
C ASN A 192 6.37 -26.22 -17.25
N SER A 193 7.01 -26.93 -16.31
CA SER A 193 6.34 -27.92 -15.46
C SER A 193 5.27 -27.28 -14.56
N PRO A 194 4.21 -28.03 -14.19
CA PRO A 194 3.17 -27.55 -13.28
C PRO A 194 3.74 -27.05 -11.95
N PHE A 195 4.72 -27.77 -11.41
CA PHE A 195 5.38 -27.40 -10.15
C PHE A 195 6.16 -26.11 -10.28
N THR A 196 7.00 -26.00 -11.30
CA THR A 196 7.84 -24.82 -11.51
C THR A 196 7.02 -23.58 -11.82
N ARG A 197 5.96 -23.70 -12.62
CA ARG A 197 5.06 -22.59 -12.89
C ARG A 197 4.38 -22.09 -11.61
N ALA A 198 3.79 -23.01 -10.83
CA ALA A 198 3.16 -22.67 -9.57
C ALA A 198 4.15 -22.02 -8.59
N LEU A 199 5.38 -22.56 -8.48
CA LEU A 199 6.42 -22.00 -7.64
C LEU A 199 6.83 -20.59 -8.08
N ALA A 200 7.13 -20.41 -9.36
CA ALA A 200 7.60 -19.14 -9.93
C ALA A 200 6.60 -17.99 -9.74
N GLU A 201 5.30 -18.29 -9.69
CA GLU A 201 4.26 -17.33 -9.36
C GLU A 201 4.18 -17.05 -7.86
N THR A 202 4.11 -18.10 -7.04
CA THR A 202 3.80 -17.96 -5.61
C THR A 202 4.96 -17.37 -4.80
N ILE A 203 6.22 -17.55 -5.21
CA ILE A 203 7.37 -16.92 -4.51
C ILE A 203 7.40 -15.39 -4.61
N LEU A 204 6.57 -14.80 -5.47
CA LEU A 204 6.42 -13.34 -5.60
C LEU A 204 5.36 -12.77 -4.65
N GLU A 205 4.69 -13.61 -3.86
CA GLU A 205 3.67 -13.16 -2.92
C GLU A 205 4.35 -12.58 -1.67
N GLN A 206 3.96 -11.33 -1.34
CA GLN A 206 4.60 -10.56 -0.27
C GLN A 206 4.30 -11.14 1.12
N ASP A 207 5.29 -11.06 2.00
CA ASP A 207 5.19 -11.40 3.43
C ASP A 207 4.67 -12.81 3.73
N LYS A 208 4.74 -13.72 2.76
CA LYS A 208 4.36 -15.11 2.95
C LYS A 208 5.52 -15.95 3.48
N PRO A 209 5.36 -16.60 4.65
CA PRO A 209 6.31 -17.60 5.12
C PRO A 209 6.46 -18.73 4.09
N ILE A 210 7.67 -19.25 3.95
CA ILE A 210 7.99 -20.33 3.01
C ILE A 210 7.07 -21.55 3.13
N GLU A 211 6.69 -21.96 4.35
CA GLU A 211 5.76 -23.06 4.56
C GLU A 211 4.38 -22.78 3.92
N GLN A 212 3.92 -21.54 3.99
CA GLN A 212 2.66 -21.13 3.36
C GLN A 212 2.79 -21.03 1.84
N VAL A 213 3.92 -20.51 1.33
CA VAL A 213 4.23 -20.51 -0.12
C VAL A 213 4.15 -21.92 -0.68
N PHE A 214 4.84 -22.89 -0.09
CA PHE A 214 4.86 -24.26 -0.61
C PHE A 214 3.56 -25.02 -0.41
N LYS A 215 2.78 -24.68 0.63
CA LYS A 215 1.39 -25.15 0.75
C LYS A 215 0.52 -24.63 -0.41
N ASP A 216 0.67 -23.37 -0.78
CA ASP A 216 -0.09 -22.77 -1.90
C ASP A 216 0.37 -23.35 -3.25
N VAL A 217 1.67 -23.57 -3.44
CA VAL A 217 2.22 -24.32 -4.59
C VAL A 217 1.58 -25.71 -4.67
N ARG A 218 1.52 -26.46 -3.56
CA ARG A 218 0.88 -27.78 -3.52
C ARG A 218 -0.57 -27.73 -3.97
N VAL A 219 -1.35 -26.76 -3.49
CA VAL A 219 -2.75 -26.57 -3.90
C VAL A 219 -2.86 -26.30 -5.40
N LYS A 220 -2.03 -25.41 -5.95
CA LYS A 220 -2.01 -25.10 -7.39
C LYS A 220 -1.66 -26.32 -8.24
N VAL A 221 -0.63 -27.09 -7.85
CA VAL A 221 -0.19 -28.28 -8.60
C VAL A 221 -1.24 -29.38 -8.57
N ILE A 222 -1.86 -29.66 -7.41
CA ILE A 222 -2.94 -30.64 -7.32
C ILE A 222 -4.11 -30.24 -8.23
N ALA A 223 -4.48 -28.96 -8.24
CA ALA A 223 -5.56 -28.46 -9.08
C ALA A 223 -5.23 -28.58 -10.58
N GLU A 224 -4.03 -28.17 -10.99
CA GLU A 224 -3.60 -28.21 -12.40
C GLU A 224 -3.48 -29.64 -12.92
N THR A 225 -2.96 -30.56 -12.10
CA THR A 225 -2.71 -31.95 -12.50
C THR A 225 -3.90 -32.87 -12.27
N GLY A 226 -5.04 -32.35 -11.81
CA GLY A 226 -6.21 -33.15 -11.47
C GLY A 226 -5.94 -34.17 -10.35
N GLY A 227 -4.96 -33.88 -9.48
CA GLY A 227 -4.51 -34.76 -8.39
C GLY A 227 -3.46 -35.81 -8.78
N ALA A 228 -2.96 -35.82 -10.03
CA ALA A 228 -1.93 -36.76 -10.46
C ALA A 228 -0.56 -36.50 -9.83
N GLN A 229 -0.29 -35.27 -9.41
CA GLN A 229 0.96 -34.87 -8.75
C GLN A 229 0.67 -34.15 -7.44
N THR A 230 1.39 -34.52 -6.38
CA THR A 230 1.26 -33.90 -5.05
C THR A 230 2.63 -33.49 -4.54
N PRO A 231 2.99 -32.20 -4.58
CA PRO A 231 4.25 -31.72 -4.01
C PRO A 231 4.38 -32.02 -2.52
N TRP A 232 5.60 -32.30 -2.09
CA TRP A 232 5.92 -32.69 -0.72
C TRP A 232 7.06 -31.83 -0.16
N ASP A 233 7.00 -31.48 1.12
CA ASP A 233 8.04 -30.70 1.78
C ASP A 233 8.25 -31.13 3.22
N THR A 234 9.46 -30.86 3.71
CA THR A 234 9.87 -31.04 5.09
C THR A 234 10.66 -29.81 5.51
N SER A 235 10.38 -29.28 6.70
CA SER A 235 11.04 -28.09 7.22
C SER A 235 11.68 -28.39 8.57
N SER A 236 12.91 -27.94 8.72
CA SER A 236 13.63 -27.82 9.99
C SER A 236 14.17 -26.41 10.21
N LEU A 237 13.59 -25.43 9.49
CA LEU A 237 13.92 -24.02 9.65
C LEU A 237 13.62 -23.58 11.09
N THR A 238 14.52 -22.77 11.64
CA THR A 238 14.38 -22.20 12.99
C THR A 238 14.06 -20.71 12.97
N ARG A 239 13.97 -20.11 11.77
CA ARG A 239 13.62 -18.72 11.54
C ARG A 239 12.62 -18.66 10.40
N ASP A 240 11.74 -17.68 10.47
CA ASP A 240 10.83 -17.37 9.38
C ASP A 240 11.64 -16.86 8.19
N PHE A 241 11.34 -17.38 7.01
CA PHE A 241 11.88 -16.92 5.75
C PHE A 241 10.73 -16.52 4.82
N VAL A 242 10.88 -15.37 4.19
CA VAL A 242 9.96 -14.86 3.16
C VAL A 242 10.77 -14.54 1.91
N PHE A 243 10.26 -14.97 0.75
CA PHE A 243 10.92 -14.72 -0.54
C PHE A 243 10.89 -13.23 -0.88
N LEU A 244 9.70 -12.62 -0.81
CA LEU A 244 9.49 -11.20 -1.00
C LEU A 244 8.97 -10.59 0.31
N ALA A 245 9.82 -9.86 1.00
CA ALA A 245 9.37 -9.05 2.13
C ALA A 245 8.56 -7.86 1.59
N GLY A 246 7.41 -7.59 2.18
CA GLY A 246 6.67 -6.36 1.93
C GLY A 246 7.51 -5.15 2.35
N GLU A 247 7.18 -4.00 1.76
CA GLU A 247 7.79 -2.73 2.14
C GLU A 247 7.49 -2.47 3.62
N ARG A 248 8.51 -2.50 4.48
CA ARG A 248 8.33 -2.14 5.89
C ARG A 248 8.14 -0.63 5.96
N LEU A 249 6.88 -0.22 6.08
CA LEU A 249 6.53 1.17 6.36
C LEU A 249 7.19 1.62 7.67
N THR A 250 7.74 2.83 7.67
CA THR A 250 8.12 3.52 8.90
C THR A 250 6.88 3.74 9.78
N PRO A 251 7.04 3.99 11.09
CA PRO A 251 5.89 4.27 11.96
C PRO A 251 5.00 5.42 11.48
N GLU A 252 5.60 6.40 10.79
CA GLU A 252 4.90 7.53 10.18
C GLU A 252 4.12 7.10 8.94
N GLU A 253 4.75 6.38 8.01
CA GLU A 253 4.06 5.84 6.82
C GLU A 253 2.94 4.85 7.19
N ALA A 254 3.13 4.04 8.24
CA ALA A 254 2.10 3.14 8.76
C ALA A 254 0.96 3.89 9.48
N ALA A 255 1.22 5.08 10.02
CA ALA A 255 0.17 5.97 10.53
C ALA A 255 -0.58 6.65 9.38
N GLU A 256 0.14 7.08 8.34
CA GLU A 256 -0.44 7.60 7.10
C GLU A 256 -1.37 6.58 6.46
N GLU A 257 -0.92 5.34 6.24
CA GLU A 257 -1.72 4.28 5.62
C GLU A 257 -2.99 3.99 6.40
N ARG A 258 -2.92 3.88 7.74
CA ARG A 258 -4.11 3.65 8.57
C ARG A 258 -5.12 4.77 8.45
N LEU A 259 -4.67 6.03 8.45
CA LEU A 259 -5.55 7.17 8.27
C LEU A 259 -6.11 7.21 6.84
N TRP A 260 -5.32 6.85 5.84
CA TRP A 260 -5.76 6.80 4.46
C TRP A 260 -6.90 5.80 4.27
N VAL A 261 -6.74 4.57 4.79
CA VAL A 261 -7.77 3.53 4.75
C VAL A 261 -9.05 3.98 5.43
N SER A 262 -8.98 4.67 6.58
CA SER A 262 -10.18 5.16 7.26
C SER A 262 -10.87 6.28 6.47
N VAL A 263 -10.09 7.21 5.89
CA VAL A 263 -10.62 8.35 5.12
C VAL A 263 -11.31 7.88 3.84
N GLN A 264 -10.75 6.90 3.12
CA GLN A 264 -11.36 6.32 1.91
C GLN A 264 -12.78 5.78 2.14
N GLN A 265 -13.03 5.19 3.31
CA GLN A 265 -14.33 4.61 3.64
C GLN A 265 -15.41 5.68 3.86
N THR A 266 -15.03 6.89 4.27
CA THR A 266 -15.99 7.97 4.55
C THR A 266 -16.61 8.56 3.29
N ARG A 267 -15.83 8.61 2.19
CA ARG A 267 -16.15 9.38 0.98
C ARG A 267 -16.52 10.84 1.24
N ASP A 268 -16.09 11.42 2.37
CA ASP A 268 -16.39 12.79 2.78
C ASP A 268 -15.28 13.74 2.27
N PRO A 269 -15.59 14.78 1.48
CA PRO A 269 -14.60 15.76 1.00
C PRO A 269 -13.78 16.41 2.12
N ILE A 270 -14.38 16.66 3.28
CA ILE A 270 -13.68 17.26 4.43
C ILE A 270 -12.60 16.31 4.94
N GLN A 271 -12.87 15.01 4.98
CA GLN A 271 -11.93 13.99 5.44
C GLN A 271 -10.72 13.88 4.51
N TYR A 272 -10.96 13.91 3.19
CA TYR A 272 -9.87 13.93 2.22
C TYR A 272 -9.02 15.21 2.30
N MET A 273 -9.63 16.37 2.54
CA MET A 273 -8.88 17.62 2.73
C MET A 273 -8.02 17.60 4.01
N LEU A 274 -8.55 17.08 5.13
CA LEU A 274 -7.79 16.94 6.37
C LEU A 274 -6.64 15.94 6.23
N PHE A 275 -6.84 14.86 5.48
CA PHE A 275 -5.79 13.91 5.13
C PHE A 275 -4.66 14.59 4.33
N LEU A 276 -5.00 15.27 3.22
CA LEU A 276 -4.03 15.98 2.37
C LEU A 276 -3.26 17.07 3.12
N ARG A 277 -3.88 17.69 4.12
CA ARG A 277 -3.20 18.66 4.99
C ARG A 277 -2.22 18.00 5.95
N SER A 278 -2.58 16.83 6.48
CA SER A 278 -1.75 16.09 7.44
C SER A 278 -0.56 15.43 6.76
N TYR A 279 -0.70 15.04 5.49
CA TYR A 279 0.32 14.38 4.68
C TYR A 279 0.47 15.06 3.30
N PRO A 280 1.03 16.29 3.26
CA PRO A 280 1.09 17.10 2.04
C PRO A 280 2.01 16.53 0.96
N ASP A 281 3.04 15.76 1.33
CA ASP A 281 3.94 15.04 0.42
C ASP A 281 3.88 13.52 0.66
N GLY A 282 2.77 13.06 1.27
CA GLY A 282 2.59 11.67 1.68
C GLY A 282 2.42 10.70 0.51
N ARG A 283 2.62 9.41 0.79
CA ARG A 283 2.51 8.32 -0.19
C ARG A 283 1.16 8.31 -0.90
N TYR A 284 0.09 8.72 -0.23
CA TYR A 284 -1.27 8.70 -0.78
C TYR A 284 -1.75 10.08 -1.28
N HIS A 285 -0.88 11.09 -1.37
CA HIS A 285 -1.25 12.46 -1.76
C HIS A 285 -2.08 12.53 -3.05
N GLU A 286 -1.56 11.99 -4.16
CA GLU A 286 -2.27 12.05 -5.45
C GLU A 286 -3.59 11.29 -5.42
N GLN A 287 -3.64 10.17 -4.70
CA GLN A 287 -4.83 9.35 -4.58
C GLN A 287 -5.92 10.05 -3.76
N ALA A 288 -5.52 10.71 -2.66
CA ALA A 288 -6.40 11.53 -1.85
C ALA A 288 -6.93 12.74 -2.62
N ARG A 289 -6.11 13.36 -3.47
CA ARG A 289 -6.53 14.48 -4.33
C ARG A 289 -7.57 14.04 -5.37
N LEU A 290 -7.39 12.87 -5.98
CA LEU A 290 -8.36 12.28 -6.90
C LEU A 290 -9.66 11.90 -6.19
N ALA A 291 -9.58 11.27 -5.02
CA ALA A 291 -10.75 10.88 -4.23
C ALA A 291 -11.55 12.09 -3.74
N LEU A 292 -10.87 13.17 -3.33
CA LEU A 292 -11.51 14.45 -3.00
C LEU A 292 -12.31 15.01 -4.17
N ASN A 293 -11.71 15.07 -5.36
CA ASN A 293 -12.40 15.58 -6.55
C ASN A 293 -13.64 14.75 -6.89
N ALA A 294 -13.56 13.43 -6.75
CA ALA A 294 -14.68 12.53 -6.97
C ALA A 294 -15.79 12.75 -5.92
N ALA A 295 -15.44 12.85 -4.65
CA ALA A 295 -16.40 13.10 -3.58
C ALA A 295 -17.12 14.45 -3.74
N LEU A 296 -16.41 15.50 -4.15
CA LEU A 296 -16.99 16.80 -4.45
C LEU A 296 -17.94 16.75 -5.65
N ALA A 297 -17.62 15.95 -6.67
CA ALA A 297 -18.51 15.75 -7.82
C ALA A 297 -19.79 15.00 -7.42
N ASP A 298 -19.66 13.94 -6.61
CA ASP A 298 -20.80 13.18 -6.10
C ASP A 298 -21.77 14.08 -5.28
N GLU A 299 -21.25 15.00 -4.45
CA GLU A 299 -22.08 15.97 -3.71
C GLU A 299 -22.80 16.96 -4.65
N LEU A 300 -22.14 17.37 -5.72
CA LEU A 300 -22.72 18.28 -6.72
C LEU A 300 -23.85 17.61 -7.53
N ASP A 301 -23.73 16.31 -7.79
CA ASP A 301 -24.73 15.53 -8.51
C ASP A 301 -25.90 15.10 -7.60
N ALA A 302 -25.63 14.73 -6.34
CA ALA A 302 -26.67 14.46 -5.34
C ALA A 302 -27.55 15.69 -5.03
N GLY A 303 -27.00 16.90 -5.22
CA GLY A 303 -27.76 18.15 -5.14
C GLY A 303 -28.69 18.44 -6.34
N GLN A 304 -28.65 17.62 -7.40
CA GLN A 304 -29.48 17.78 -8.61
C GLN A 304 -30.76 16.93 -8.62
N GLU A 305 -30.87 15.90 -7.78
CA GLU A 305 -32.13 15.17 -7.60
C GLU A 305 -33.09 15.96 -6.71
N ALA A 306 -33.90 16.80 -7.35
CA ALA A 306 -35.04 17.45 -6.71
C ALA A 306 -36.08 16.39 -6.27
N PRO A 307 -36.63 16.46 -5.05
CA PRO A 307 -37.78 15.64 -4.70
C PRO A 307 -38.99 16.11 -5.52
N GLU A 308 -39.52 15.23 -6.38
CA GLU A 308 -40.82 15.45 -7.01
C GLU A 308 -41.91 15.61 -5.92
N PRO A 309 -42.84 16.58 -6.06
CA PRO A 309 -43.94 16.72 -5.12
C PRO A 309 -45.03 15.69 -5.43
N THR A 310 -44.87 14.45 -4.97
CA THR A 310 -46.02 13.53 -4.89
C THR A 310 -46.86 13.84 -3.66
N SER A 311 -47.94 14.57 -3.91
CA SER A 311 -49.13 14.63 -3.06
C SER A 311 -49.61 13.21 -2.74
N GLN A 312 -49.52 12.80 -1.47
CA GLN A 312 -50.43 11.87 -0.83
C GLN A 312 -50.33 12.01 0.70
N ALA A 313 -51.45 12.37 1.32
CA ALA A 313 -51.60 12.50 2.76
C ALA A 313 -51.80 11.12 3.42
N ALA A 314 -51.06 10.85 4.50
CA ALA A 314 -51.37 9.85 5.54
C ALA A 314 -50.56 10.18 6.83
N PRO A 315 -50.98 9.76 8.03
CA PRO A 315 -51.15 10.67 9.18
C PRO A 315 -49.97 10.72 10.17
N ALA A 316 -49.96 11.79 10.96
CA ALA A 316 -48.96 12.09 11.99
C ALA A 316 -48.80 10.98 13.05
N PRO A 317 -47.56 10.62 13.44
CA PRO A 317 -47.30 9.94 14.71
C PRO A 317 -47.07 10.95 15.84
N GLN A 318 -47.66 10.66 16.99
CA GLN A 318 -47.49 11.36 18.26
C GLN A 318 -46.07 11.20 18.84
N PRO A 319 -45.64 12.10 19.73
CA PRO A 319 -44.30 12.04 20.30
C PRO A 319 -44.27 11.04 21.46
N ASP A 320 -43.26 10.15 21.50
CA ASP A 320 -42.88 9.55 22.77
C ASP A 320 -41.46 8.97 22.86
N VAL A 321 -40.84 9.34 23.99
CA VAL A 321 -39.74 8.76 24.78
C VAL A 321 -38.27 8.81 24.28
N ALA A 322 -37.46 9.45 25.12
CA ALA A 322 -36.00 9.59 25.05
C ALA A 322 -35.22 8.27 25.12
N THR A 323 -34.09 8.21 24.41
CA THR A 323 -32.94 7.32 24.68
C THR A 323 -31.66 8.18 24.82
N PRO A 324 -30.75 7.88 25.76
CA PRO A 324 -29.46 8.58 25.86
C PRO A 324 -28.37 7.88 25.02
N ALA A 325 -27.55 8.71 24.34
CA ALA A 325 -26.43 8.41 23.44
C ALA A 325 -26.81 7.95 22.01
N GLY A 326 -26.70 8.88 21.07
CA GLY A 326 -26.80 8.63 19.63
C GLY A 326 -25.64 7.79 19.11
N SER A 327 -25.75 7.33 17.86
CA SER A 327 -24.69 6.57 17.18
C SER A 327 -23.35 7.34 17.15
N GLU A 328 -22.22 6.64 16.98
CA GLU A 328 -20.89 7.27 16.90
C GLU A 328 -20.85 8.41 15.86
N ALA A 329 -21.50 8.20 14.71
CA ALA A 329 -21.62 9.19 13.66
C ALA A 329 -22.44 10.43 14.08
N GLU A 330 -23.48 10.25 14.89
CA GLU A 330 -24.35 11.33 15.37
C GLU A 330 -23.65 12.18 16.45
N MET A 331 -22.91 11.55 17.35
CA MET A 331 -22.06 12.23 18.33
C MET A 331 -20.93 13.01 17.66
N MET A 332 -20.31 12.44 16.63
CA MET A 332 -19.31 13.13 15.82
C MET A 332 -19.92 14.32 15.07
N GLU A 333 -21.13 14.18 14.53
CA GLU A 333 -21.85 15.28 13.88
C GLU A 333 -22.16 16.41 14.84
N ILE A 334 -22.59 16.11 16.07
CA ILE A 334 -22.81 17.10 17.13
C ILE A 334 -21.52 17.83 17.46
N ALA A 335 -20.41 17.11 17.65
CA ALA A 335 -19.11 17.70 17.96
C ALA A 335 -18.58 18.57 16.82
N ARG A 336 -18.80 18.17 15.56
CA ARG A 336 -18.47 18.98 14.37
C ARG A 336 -19.34 20.23 14.26
N ALA A 337 -20.64 20.10 14.47
CA ALA A 337 -21.58 21.21 14.39
C ALA A 337 -21.32 22.27 15.46
N SER A 338 -20.83 21.88 16.64
CA SER A 338 -20.51 22.81 17.71
C SER A 338 -19.10 23.40 17.61
N GLY A 339 -18.13 22.65 17.09
CA GLY A 339 -16.72 23.04 17.02
C GLY A 339 -16.06 23.23 18.40
N ALA A 340 -16.71 22.80 19.49
CA ALA A 340 -16.25 23.03 20.84
C ALA A 340 -15.38 21.87 21.34
N ILE A 341 -14.26 22.19 22.02
CA ILE A 341 -13.38 21.19 22.64
C ILE A 341 -14.17 20.24 23.57
N ALA A 342 -15.17 20.74 24.29
CA ALA A 342 -15.96 19.95 25.22
C ALA A 342 -16.76 18.82 24.52
N ASP A 343 -17.29 19.07 23.32
CA ASP A 343 -18.07 18.08 22.59
C ASP A 343 -17.15 17.05 21.89
N TYR A 344 -15.99 17.50 21.42
CA TYR A 344 -14.92 16.61 20.97
C TYR A 344 -14.36 15.73 22.10
N GLN A 345 -14.24 16.27 23.32
CA GLN A 345 -13.88 15.49 24.50
C GLN A 345 -14.97 14.47 24.86
N ALA A 346 -16.25 14.87 24.80
CA ALA A 346 -17.37 13.96 25.03
C ALA A 346 -17.42 12.81 24.00
N TYR A 347 -17.03 13.08 22.75
CA TYR A 347 -16.84 12.03 21.74
C TYR A 347 -15.70 11.07 22.13
N LEU A 348 -14.52 11.57 22.51
CA LEU A 348 -13.38 10.72 22.90
C LEU A 348 -13.64 9.90 24.16
N ASP A 349 -14.42 10.42 25.10
CA ASP A 349 -14.81 9.70 26.31
C ASP A 349 -15.78 8.54 26.00
N ALA A 350 -16.65 8.72 25.01
CA ALA A 350 -17.60 7.69 24.57
C ALA A 350 -16.99 6.68 23.59
N TYR A 351 -16.05 7.10 22.74
CA TYR A 351 -15.43 6.31 21.67
C TYR A 351 -13.91 6.48 21.62
N PRO A 352 -13.16 5.98 22.62
CA PRO A 352 -11.71 6.18 22.71
C PRO A 352 -10.90 5.50 21.59
N GLU A 353 -11.44 4.41 21.05
CA GLU A 353 -10.91 3.65 19.90
C GLU A 353 -11.86 3.76 18.68
N GLY A 354 -12.68 4.82 18.65
CA GLY A 354 -13.65 5.06 17.59
C GLY A 354 -12.99 5.38 16.24
N VAL A 355 -13.78 5.26 15.17
CA VAL A 355 -13.35 5.52 13.79
C VAL A 355 -12.79 6.95 13.63
N PHE A 356 -13.29 7.91 14.41
CA PHE A 356 -12.84 9.30 14.38
C PHE A 356 -11.91 9.69 15.55
N ALA A 357 -11.50 8.75 16.41
CA ALA A 357 -10.77 9.08 17.65
C ALA A 357 -9.44 9.79 17.40
N GLU A 358 -8.64 9.32 16.44
CA GLU A 358 -7.37 9.98 16.09
C GLU A 358 -7.60 11.37 15.48
N LEU A 359 -8.65 11.53 14.68
CA LEU A 359 -8.99 12.82 14.09
C LEU A 359 -9.41 13.85 15.15
N VAL A 360 -10.22 13.43 16.12
CA VAL A 360 -10.72 14.30 17.18
C VAL A 360 -9.58 14.77 18.09
N LYS A 361 -8.58 13.91 18.36
CA LYS A 361 -7.37 14.31 19.10
C LYS A 361 -6.62 15.43 18.38
N ILE A 362 -6.49 15.33 17.06
CA ILE A 362 -5.84 16.35 16.22
C ILE A 362 -6.65 17.66 16.24
N GLU A 363 -7.98 17.60 16.08
CA GLU A 363 -8.82 18.81 16.07
C GLU A 363 -8.80 19.53 17.43
N ILE A 364 -8.85 18.80 18.55
CA ILE A 364 -8.70 19.40 19.88
C ILE A 364 -7.35 20.11 20.02
N ALA A 365 -6.27 19.50 19.53
CA ALA A 365 -4.94 20.11 19.56
C ALA A 365 -4.91 21.41 18.74
N ALA A 366 -5.53 21.39 17.55
CA ALA A 366 -5.65 22.56 16.68
C ALA A 366 -6.48 23.68 17.33
N ILE A 367 -7.62 23.37 17.95
CA ILE A 367 -8.45 24.38 18.65
C ILE A 367 -7.68 24.97 19.84
N ARG A 368 -6.97 24.14 20.62
CA ARG A 368 -6.16 24.62 21.76
C ARG A 368 -5.04 25.54 21.33
N GLU A 369 -4.38 25.23 20.21
CA GLU A 369 -3.33 26.09 19.67
C GLU A 369 -3.90 27.44 19.19
N ARG A 370 -5.10 27.44 18.58
CA ARG A 370 -5.84 28.67 18.23
C ARG A 370 -6.16 29.51 19.48
N GLN A 371 -6.66 28.88 20.55
CA GLN A 371 -7.02 29.56 21.79
C GLN A 371 -5.80 30.09 22.58
N ALA A 372 -4.65 29.41 22.49
CA ALA A 372 -3.42 29.82 23.18
C ALA A 372 -2.76 31.07 22.58
N LYS A 373 -3.08 31.42 21.33
CA LYS A 373 -2.49 32.56 20.61
C LYS A 373 -3.25 33.88 20.80
N ASP A 374 -4.33 33.91 21.58
CA ASP A 374 -5.21 35.09 21.74
C ASP A 374 -5.65 35.30 23.23
N PRO A 375 -4.87 36.00 24.08
CA PRO A 375 -5.07 35.96 25.53
C PRO A 375 -6.10 36.93 26.12
N GLU A 376 -6.74 37.82 25.35
CA GLU A 376 -7.63 38.87 25.89
C GLU A 376 -9.03 38.84 25.29
N ARG A 377 -9.89 37.98 25.85
CA ARG A 377 -11.34 38.23 25.85
C ARG A 377 -11.95 37.71 27.16
N PRO A 378 -12.55 38.56 28.00
CA PRO A 378 -13.24 38.08 29.21
C PRO A 378 -14.44 37.23 28.81
N ALA A 379 -14.69 36.15 29.56
CA ALA A 379 -15.87 35.31 29.38
C ALA A 379 -17.15 36.15 29.54
N GLU A 380 -17.97 36.23 28.49
CA GLU A 380 -19.30 36.85 28.56
C GLU A 380 -20.29 35.91 29.29
N PRO A 381 -21.17 36.45 30.17
CA PRO A 381 -22.18 35.65 30.83
C PRO A 381 -23.32 35.28 29.86
N ARG A 382 -23.85 34.06 30.00
CA ARG A 382 -25.04 33.55 29.29
C ARG A 382 -26.16 34.59 29.23
N GLN A 383 -26.46 35.11 28.03
CA GLN A 383 -27.68 35.87 27.76
C GLN A 383 -28.77 34.99 27.13
N GLN A 384 -29.97 35.13 27.69
CA GLN A 384 -31.22 34.51 27.25
C GLN A 384 -31.59 34.88 25.80
N ALA A 385 -32.24 33.94 25.12
CA ALA A 385 -32.71 34.04 23.75
C ALA A 385 -33.49 35.34 23.46
N ALA A 386 -33.06 36.07 22.42
CA ALA A 386 -33.81 37.18 21.83
C ALA A 386 -34.52 36.72 20.54
N ALA A 387 -35.70 37.31 20.30
CA ALA A 387 -36.65 37.02 19.21
C ALA A 387 -36.07 37.22 17.79
N PRO A 388 -36.65 36.59 16.75
CA PRO A 388 -36.08 36.60 15.39
C PRO A 388 -36.16 37.99 14.73
N ALA A 389 -35.11 38.33 13.98
CA ALA A 389 -34.96 39.58 13.23
C ALA A 389 -35.92 39.67 12.03
N PRO A 390 -36.35 40.89 11.61
CA PRO A 390 -37.28 41.08 10.50
C PRO A 390 -36.59 40.94 9.13
N ALA A 391 -37.38 40.57 8.12
CA ALA A 391 -36.96 40.30 6.74
C ALA A 391 -36.30 41.51 6.02
N PRO A 392 -35.40 41.28 5.04
CA PRO A 392 -34.62 42.33 4.39
C PRO A 392 -35.44 43.17 3.39
N VAL A 393 -35.17 44.48 3.38
CA VAL A 393 -35.71 45.47 2.42
C VAL A 393 -34.86 45.47 1.14
N PRO A 394 -35.43 45.58 -0.09
CA PRO A 394 -34.66 45.70 -1.33
C PRO A 394 -33.88 47.02 -1.36
N VAL A 395 -32.61 46.97 -1.74
CA VAL A 395 -31.76 48.16 -1.90
C VAL A 395 -31.64 48.46 -3.39
N ASP A 396 -32.10 49.63 -3.82
CA ASP A 396 -32.20 50.04 -5.23
C ASP A 396 -31.01 50.95 -5.60
N TYR A 397 -29.93 50.37 -6.13
CA TYR A 397 -28.83 51.11 -6.76
C TYR A 397 -28.15 50.24 -7.83
N ASP A 398 -27.57 50.89 -8.85
CA ASP A 398 -26.84 50.22 -9.92
C ASP A 398 -25.34 50.11 -9.59
N VAL A 399 -24.73 48.99 -9.98
CA VAL A 399 -23.28 48.77 -9.91
C VAL A 399 -22.76 48.49 -11.31
N PHE A 400 -21.67 49.14 -11.71
CA PHE A 400 -21.00 48.95 -13.01
C PHE A 400 -19.58 48.46 -12.79
N PHE A 401 -19.08 47.62 -13.71
CA PHE A 401 -17.75 47.01 -13.58
C PHE A 401 -16.63 48.04 -13.51
N ASP A 402 -16.70 49.05 -14.38
CA ASP A 402 -15.68 50.06 -14.63
C ASP A 402 -15.98 51.42 -13.94
N ARG A 403 -16.90 51.44 -12.96
CA ARG A 403 -17.16 52.62 -12.12
C ARG A 403 -16.81 52.36 -10.65
N PRO A 404 -16.39 53.40 -9.91
CA PRO A 404 -16.18 53.29 -8.47
C PRO A 404 -17.43 52.82 -7.72
N LEU A 405 -17.26 51.92 -6.76
CA LEU A 405 -18.33 51.49 -5.87
C LEU A 405 -18.72 52.64 -4.93
N GLU A 406 -20.01 53.00 -4.93
CA GLU A 406 -20.56 54.06 -4.10
C GLU A 406 -21.05 53.56 -2.73
N HIS A 407 -21.25 52.23 -2.59
CA HIS A 407 -21.83 51.61 -1.41
C HIS A 407 -20.93 50.48 -0.89
N GLY A 408 -20.66 50.45 0.41
CA GLY A 408 -19.90 49.37 1.02
C GLY A 408 -19.10 49.78 2.25
N ALA A 409 -18.15 48.92 2.63
CA ALA A 409 -17.20 49.24 3.70
C ALA A 409 -16.15 50.25 3.17
N ALA A 410 -15.50 50.99 4.08
CA ALA A 410 -14.59 52.08 3.71
C ALA A 410 -13.42 51.62 2.81
N GLU A 411 -13.07 50.34 2.88
CA GLU A 411 -11.98 49.70 2.16
C GLU A 411 -12.28 49.49 0.67
N ILE A 412 -13.56 49.46 0.28
CA ILE A 412 -14.00 49.18 -1.09
C ILE A 412 -14.70 50.36 -1.78
N VAL A 413 -15.21 51.33 -1.01
CA VAL A 413 -15.86 52.54 -1.58
C VAL A 413 -14.83 53.39 -2.33
N GLY A 414 -15.18 53.84 -3.52
CA GLY A 414 -14.29 54.63 -4.39
C GLY A 414 -13.37 53.80 -5.30
N LYS A 415 -13.41 52.47 -5.21
CA LYS A 415 -12.67 51.53 -6.09
C LYS A 415 -13.62 50.84 -7.08
N THR A 416 -13.14 50.50 -8.26
CA THR A 416 -13.84 49.63 -9.22
C THR A 416 -13.84 48.17 -8.77
N ILE A 417 -14.69 47.33 -9.37
CA ILE A 417 -14.75 45.89 -9.06
C ILE A 417 -13.38 45.23 -9.26
N MET A 418 -12.67 45.58 -10.34
CA MET A 418 -11.36 45.02 -10.65
C MET A 418 -10.29 45.50 -9.66
N GLU A 419 -10.31 46.76 -9.25
CA GLU A 419 -9.37 47.27 -8.24
C GLU A 419 -9.56 46.60 -6.87
N VAL A 420 -10.80 46.26 -6.50
CA VAL A 420 -11.04 45.49 -5.27
C VAL A 420 -10.58 44.03 -5.45
N ALA A 421 -10.93 43.38 -6.56
CA ALA A 421 -10.57 41.97 -6.83
C ALA A 421 -9.06 41.72 -6.91
N THR A 422 -8.29 42.76 -7.26
CA THR A 422 -6.82 42.74 -7.34
C THR A 422 -6.15 43.31 -6.09
N SER A 423 -6.91 43.71 -5.07
CA SER A 423 -6.37 44.22 -3.80
C SER A 423 -6.08 43.11 -2.79
N SER A 424 -5.43 43.47 -1.69
CA SER A 424 -5.22 42.55 -0.56
C SER A 424 -6.55 42.26 0.12
N PRO A 425 -6.86 40.98 0.44
CA PRO A 425 -8.06 40.64 1.17
C PRO A 425 -8.02 41.23 2.59
N VAL A 426 -9.20 41.52 3.14
CA VAL A 426 -9.43 42.14 4.46
C VAL A 426 -9.39 41.08 5.58
N PHE A 427 -9.66 39.83 5.24
CA PHE A 427 -9.54 38.66 6.10
C PHE A 427 -9.18 37.43 5.23
N PRO A 428 -8.67 36.33 5.80
CA PRO A 428 -8.06 35.28 5.00
C PRO A 428 -9.08 34.62 4.04
N PRO A 429 -8.71 34.36 2.77
CA PRO A 429 -9.57 33.65 1.82
C PRO A 429 -9.96 32.24 2.26
N ILE A 430 -9.12 31.64 3.12
CA ILE A 430 -9.30 30.32 3.72
C ILE A 430 -9.11 30.51 5.23
N GLU A 431 -10.11 30.12 6.02
CA GLU A 431 -10.04 30.24 7.48
C GLU A 431 -8.80 29.52 8.03
N GLY A 432 -7.96 30.24 8.78
CA GLY A 432 -6.70 29.73 9.31
C GLY A 432 -5.48 29.85 8.38
N LEU A 433 -5.58 30.56 7.25
CA LEU A 433 -4.42 30.87 6.41
C LEU A 433 -3.46 31.84 7.15
N PRO A 434 -2.17 31.50 7.31
CA PRO A 434 -1.16 32.37 7.92
C PRO A 434 -1.13 33.75 7.27
N GLU A 435 -1.03 34.82 8.08
CA GLU A 435 -1.07 36.20 7.59
C GLU A 435 -0.03 36.46 6.49
N GLU A 436 1.14 35.83 6.57
CA GLU A 436 2.23 36.00 5.63
C GLU A 436 1.88 35.55 4.20
N LEU A 437 0.85 34.71 4.05
CA LEU A 437 0.42 34.13 2.77
C LEU A 437 -0.72 34.91 2.09
N TRP A 438 -1.40 35.81 2.81
CA TRP A 438 -2.54 36.57 2.24
C TRP A 438 -2.53 38.05 2.55
N LYS A 439 -1.96 38.45 3.68
CA LYS A 439 -1.87 39.84 4.09
C LYS A 439 -0.88 40.54 3.17
N GLU A 440 -1.32 41.65 2.57
CA GLU A 440 -0.57 42.41 1.56
C GLU A 440 -0.35 41.67 0.22
N GLN A 441 -0.91 40.46 0.05
CA GLN A 441 -0.87 39.70 -1.20
C GLN A 441 -2.15 39.93 -2.02
N SER A 442 -2.00 40.10 -3.33
CA SER A 442 -3.15 40.23 -4.23
C SER A 442 -3.76 38.85 -4.52
N CYS A 443 -5.10 38.78 -4.56
CA CYS A 443 -5.81 37.60 -5.05
C CYS A 443 -5.44 37.23 -6.51
N SER A 444 -4.83 38.16 -7.25
CA SER A 444 -4.28 37.91 -8.59
C SER A 444 -3.06 37.00 -8.62
N ASN A 445 -2.45 36.71 -7.47
CA ASN A 445 -1.33 35.78 -7.38
C ASN A 445 -1.78 34.31 -7.57
N CYS A 446 -3.06 34.01 -7.30
CA CYS A 446 -3.63 32.67 -7.41
C CYS A 446 -4.66 32.55 -8.55
N HIS A 447 -5.24 33.66 -9.01
CA HIS A 447 -6.29 33.70 -10.04
C HIS A 447 -6.00 34.73 -11.12
N GLN A 448 -6.34 34.43 -12.36
CA GLN A 448 -6.37 35.43 -13.44
C GLN A 448 -7.77 36.00 -13.58
N TRP A 449 -8.07 37.08 -12.86
CA TRP A 449 -9.40 37.68 -12.88
C TRP A 449 -9.68 38.38 -14.22
N THR A 450 -10.71 37.92 -14.92
CA THR A 450 -11.32 38.66 -16.04
C THR A 450 -12.71 39.16 -15.68
N ARG A 451 -13.24 40.10 -16.46
CA ARG A 451 -14.65 40.54 -16.35
C ARG A 451 -15.62 39.36 -16.49
N ALA A 452 -15.30 38.39 -17.36
CA ALA A 452 -16.13 37.21 -17.57
C ALA A 452 -16.12 36.29 -16.33
N ASP A 453 -14.95 36.02 -15.77
CA ASP A 453 -14.81 35.13 -14.61
C ASP A 453 -15.45 35.73 -13.35
N LEU A 454 -15.27 37.04 -13.13
CA LEU A 454 -15.93 37.76 -12.04
C LEU A 454 -17.45 37.78 -12.20
N CYS A 455 -17.95 37.90 -13.44
CA CYS A 455 -19.39 37.86 -13.73
C CYS A 455 -19.98 36.47 -13.45
N GLU A 456 -19.30 35.39 -13.84
CA GLU A 456 -19.73 34.02 -13.52
C GLU A 456 -19.74 33.75 -12.01
N GLN A 457 -18.68 34.17 -11.30
CA GLN A 457 -18.62 34.09 -9.84
C GLN A 457 -19.76 34.91 -9.18
N ALA A 458 -20.05 36.10 -9.69
CA ALA A 458 -21.10 36.95 -9.15
C ALA A 458 -22.50 36.36 -9.37
N LYS A 459 -22.77 35.74 -10.54
CA LYS A 459 -24.02 35.02 -10.83
C LYS A 459 -24.23 33.81 -9.91
N PHE A 460 -23.16 33.18 -9.41
CA PHE A 460 -23.28 32.11 -8.42
C PHE A 460 -23.96 32.60 -7.12
N TYR A 461 -23.75 33.86 -6.74
CA TYR A 461 -24.41 34.47 -5.57
C TYR A 461 -25.92 34.75 -5.77
N ASN A 462 -26.43 34.62 -7.00
CA ASN A 462 -27.84 34.84 -7.33
C ASN A 462 -28.72 33.58 -7.31
N ARG A 463 -28.14 32.38 -7.19
CA ARG A 463 -28.91 31.13 -7.11
C ARG A 463 -29.53 31.00 -5.72
N GLU A 464 -30.80 30.59 -5.60
CA GLU A 464 -31.59 30.58 -4.34
C GLU A 464 -30.93 29.79 -3.18
N VAL A 465 -30.06 28.83 -3.49
CA VAL A 465 -29.24 28.08 -2.50
C VAL A 465 -28.21 28.97 -1.80
N ALA A 466 -27.85 30.12 -2.39
CA ALA A 466 -26.86 31.06 -1.86
C ALA A 466 -27.38 31.97 -0.74
N ALA A 467 -28.66 31.89 -0.37
CA ALA A 467 -29.19 32.61 0.80
C ALA A 467 -28.47 32.20 2.10
N ARG A 468 -28.01 30.94 2.21
CA ARG A 468 -27.10 30.49 3.29
C ARG A 468 -25.67 30.96 3.08
N SER A 469 -25.21 31.06 1.84
CA SER A 469 -23.88 31.58 1.49
C SER A 469 -23.71 33.05 1.88
N LEU A 470 -24.79 33.83 2.02
CA LEU A 470 -24.72 35.22 2.52
C LEU A 470 -24.15 35.34 3.95
N GLN A 471 -24.12 34.26 4.72
CA GLN A 471 -23.51 34.23 6.06
C GLN A 471 -21.98 34.06 6.02
N LYS A 472 -21.43 33.53 4.91
CA LYS A 472 -19.98 33.48 4.70
C LYS A 472 -19.51 34.80 4.11
N GLU A 473 -18.67 35.52 4.85
CA GLU A 473 -18.08 36.76 4.39
C GLU A 473 -17.23 36.49 3.13
N HIS A 474 -17.26 37.40 2.15
CA HIS A 474 -16.32 37.38 1.03
C HIS A 474 -15.00 37.98 1.50
N PRO A 475 -13.80 37.53 1.09
CA PRO A 475 -12.49 38.03 1.58
C PRO A 475 -12.26 39.56 1.54
N PHE A 476 -13.16 40.33 0.93
CA PHE A 476 -13.17 41.80 0.89
C PHE A 476 -14.38 42.38 1.66
N GLY A 477 -14.97 41.60 2.57
CA GLY A 477 -16.18 41.91 3.34
C GLY A 477 -17.49 41.47 2.68
N GLY A 478 -18.54 41.30 3.51
CA GLY A 478 -19.90 41.02 3.04
C GLY A 478 -20.52 42.14 2.17
N SER A 479 -19.97 43.36 2.23
CA SER A 479 -20.38 44.50 1.39
C SER A 479 -19.93 44.35 -0.06
N PHE A 480 -18.74 43.82 -0.32
CA PHE A 480 -18.26 43.57 -1.69
C PHE A 480 -19.09 42.49 -2.37
N LYS A 481 -19.43 41.42 -1.65
CA LYS A 481 -20.33 40.36 -2.12
C LYS A 481 -21.68 40.88 -2.60
N ARG A 482 -22.27 41.83 -1.86
CA ARG A 482 -23.54 42.47 -2.24
C ARG A 482 -23.41 43.30 -3.51
N ASN A 483 -22.31 44.04 -3.68
CA ASN A 483 -22.06 44.81 -4.90
C ASN A 483 -21.88 43.89 -6.13
N LEU A 484 -21.15 42.77 -5.99
CA LEU A 484 -21.02 41.76 -7.05
C LEU A 484 -22.40 41.20 -7.44
N LYS A 485 -23.24 40.88 -6.45
CA LYS A 485 -24.60 40.39 -6.68
C LYS A 485 -25.43 41.40 -7.51
N ILE A 486 -25.44 42.66 -7.10
CA ILE A 486 -26.18 43.74 -7.78
C ILE A 486 -25.64 43.97 -9.19
N TRP A 487 -24.32 43.91 -9.38
CA TRP A 487 -23.71 43.99 -10.70
C TRP A 487 -24.13 42.83 -11.62
N ALA A 488 -24.18 41.60 -11.10
CA ALA A 488 -24.66 40.43 -11.83
C ALA A 488 -26.17 40.51 -12.15
N ASP A 489 -26.99 40.99 -11.21
CA ASP A 489 -28.42 41.27 -11.42
C ASP A 489 -28.62 42.33 -12.53
N GLY A 490 -27.71 43.30 -12.59
CA GLY A 490 -27.62 44.29 -13.66
C GLY A 490 -27.05 43.77 -14.98
N GLY A 491 -26.86 42.45 -15.15
CA GLY A 491 -26.37 41.85 -16.40
C GLY A 491 -24.85 41.99 -16.61
N CYS A 492 -24.09 42.19 -15.55
CA CYS A 492 -22.64 42.40 -15.58
C CYS A 492 -22.20 43.57 -16.49
N ARG A 493 -23.01 44.65 -16.50
CA ARG A 493 -22.82 45.86 -17.31
C ARG A 493 -21.64 46.72 -16.92
#